data_AF-A0A7Z8VFZ9-F1
#
_entry.id   AF-A0A7Z8VFZ9-F1
#
_cell.length_a   1.000
_cell.length_b   1.000
_cell.length_c   1.000
_cell.angle_alpha   90.00
_cell.angle_beta   90.00
_cell.angle_gamma   90.00
#
_symmetry.space_group_name_H-M   'P 1'
#
loop_
_entity.id
_entity.type
_entity.pdbx_description
1 polymer ?
#
loop_
_entity_poly.entity_id
_entity_poly.type
_entity_poly.pdbx_seq_one_letter_code
_entity_poly.pdbx_strand_id
1 'polypeptide(L)' 'MAKIAPPTEKKAPVKRTVKKASEMKSNKATGQTPPDAIIPLQIKIPETVKNEFKAMASIRGQSMNALFLEMFEEYKESH' A
#
# COMPACT_ATOMS: atom_id res chain seq x y z
N MET A 1 2.67 40.22 41.98
CA MET A 1 2.58 38.78 42.35
C MET A 1 3.17 37.93 41.23
N ALA A 2 3.63 36.72 41.57
CA ALA A 2 4.77 35.99 41.01
C ALA A 2 4.85 35.76 39.50
N LYS A 3 6.08 35.90 38.98
CA LYS A 3 6.60 35.27 37.74
C LYS A 3 6.91 33.81 38.05
N ILE A 4 6.43 32.85 37.27
CA ILE A 4 6.91 31.46 37.31
C ILE A 4 6.97 30.91 35.87
N ALA A 5 8.18 30.55 35.44
CA ALA A 5 8.47 29.72 34.27
C ALA A 5 9.00 28.34 34.77
N PRO A 6 9.34 27.38 33.89
CA PRO A 6 8.63 26.12 33.60
C PRO A 6 9.31 24.87 34.21
N PRO A 7 8.92 23.64 33.79
CA PRO A 7 9.96 22.69 33.39
C PRO A 7 9.72 22.07 32.01
N THR A 8 10.80 22.07 31.24
CA THR A 8 11.07 21.33 30.01
C THR A 8 11.06 19.82 30.23
N GLU A 9 10.46 19.05 29.31
CA GLU A 9 11.04 17.75 28.91
C GLU A 9 10.69 17.38 27.47
N LYS A 10 11.75 17.02 26.75
CA LYS A 10 11.82 16.70 25.32
C LYS A 10 11.35 15.26 25.08
N LYS A 11 10.50 14.99 24.09
CA LYS A 11 10.58 13.76 23.27
C LYS A 11 10.13 14.01 21.84
N ALA A 12 11.11 14.09 20.93
CA ALA A 12 10.91 13.83 19.51
C ALA A 12 10.74 12.32 19.28
N PRO A 13 10.08 11.91 18.19
CA PRO A 13 10.86 11.09 17.27
C PRO A 13 10.64 11.43 15.77
N VAL A 14 11.79 11.51 15.10
CA VAL A 14 12.08 10.91 13.79
C VAL A 14 11.48 11.60 12.55
N LYS A 15 12.35 12.43 11.96
CA LYS A 15 12.33 12.86 10.56
C LYS A 15 12.18 11.66 9.62
N ARG A 16 11.05 11.56 8.92
CA ARG A 16 10.95 10.74 7.70
C ARG A 16 11.41 11.60 6.52
N THR A 17 12.68 11.47 6.19
CA THR A 17 13.30 12.07 5.02
C THR A 17 12.63 11.51 3.76
N VAL A 18 11.86 12.35 3.08
CA VAL A 18 11.40 12.13 1.70
C VAL A 18 12.64 12.16 0.82
N LYS A 19 13.14 10.99 0.41
CA LYS A 19 14.13 10.87 -0.65
C LYS A 19 13.44 10.41 -1.94
N LYS A 20 13.27 11.42 -2.81
CA LYS A 20 13.47 11.43 -4.26
C LYS A 20 12.66 10.45 -5.10
N ALA A 21 11.77 11.04 -5.91
CA ALA A 21 11.20 10.45 -7.10
C ALA A 21 12.30 9.76 -7.94
N SER A 22 12.15 8.47 -8.17
CA SER A 22 12.99 7.70 -9.08
C SER A 22 12.44 7.83 -10.50
N GLU A 23 13.25 8.40 -11.37
CA GLU A 23 13.05 8.50 -12.80
C GLU A 23 12.94 7.12 -13.45
N MET A 24 12.18 7.11 -14.54
CA MET A 24 11.82 5.99 -15.41
C MET A 24 13.06 5.27 -15.97
N LYS A 25 13.15 3.95 -15.81
CA LYS A 25 13.98 3.11 -16.70
C LYS A 25 13.33 1.75 -16.94
N SER A 26 12.72 1.62 -18.11
CA SER A 26 12.25 0.37 -18.69
C SER A 26 13.46 -0.52 -18.99
N ASN A 27 13.70 -1.53 -18.14
CA ASN A 27 14.61 -2.63 -18.45
C ASN A 27 13.77 -3.86 -18.81
N LYS A 28 13.76 -4.20 -20.09
CA LYS A 28 13.26 -5.48 -20.61
C LYS A 28 14.20 -6.58 -20.10
N ALA A 29 13.81 -7.28 -19.04
CA ALA A 29 14.59 -8.38 -18.48
C ALA A 29 14.05 -9.71 -19.02
N THR A 30 14.78 -10.32 -19.96
CA THR A 30 14.75 -11.77 -20.19
C THR A 30 15.43 -12.44 -18.99
N GLY A 31 14.66 -12.66 -17.93
CA GLY A 31 15.04 -13.52 -16.82
C GLY A 31 13.96 -14.58 -16.67
N GLN A 32 14.35 -15.85 -16.67
CA GLN A 32 13.46 -16.91 -16.20
C GLN A 32 13.04 -16.54 -14.77
N THR A 33 11.76 -16.22 -14.59
CA THR A 33 11.19 -15.94 -13.28
C THR A 33 11.33 -17.21 -12.42
N PRO A 34 11.88 -17.12 -11.20
CA PRO A 34 11.89 -18.25 -10.27
C PRO A 34 10.45 -18.78 -10.10
N PRO A 35 10.27 -20.08 -9.82
CA PRO A 35 8.93 -20.70 -9.76
C PRO A 35 7.99 -20.04 -8.73
N ASP A 36 8.54 -19.37 -7.71
CA ASP A 36 7.81 -18.58 -6.71
C ASP A 36 7.78 -17.06 -6.99
N ALA A 37 8.07 -16.64 -8.23
CA ALA A 37 8.01 -15.22 -8.56
C ALA A 37 6.56 -14.74 -8.52
N ILE A 38 6.29 -13.74 -7.66
CA ILE A 38 5.02 -13.01 -7.68
C ILE A 38 4.96 -12.24 -9.00
N ILE A 39 4.11 -12.69 -9.92
CA ILE A 39 3.86 -12.02 -11.19
C ILE A 39 2.74 -11.00 -10.98
N PRO A 40 2.96 -9.71 -11.29
CA PRO A 40 1.92 -8.70 -11.13
C PRO A 40 0.80 -8.91 -12.15
N LEU A 41 -0.44 -9.04 -11.65
CA LEU A 41 -1.63 -9.07 -12.49
C LEU A 41 -2.07 -7.63 -12.80
N GLN A 42 -2.10 -7.27 -14.08
CA GLN A 42 -2.55 -5.96 -14.54
C GLN A 42 -3.90 -6.07 -15.24
N ILE A 43 -4.96 -5.53 -14.62
CA ILE A 43 -6.32 -5.56 -15.16
C ILE A 43 -6.79 -4.11 -15.38
N LYS A 44 -7.43 -3.87 -16.52
CA LYS A 44 -8.15 -2.62 -16.75
C LYS A 44 -9.53 -2.74 -16.11
N ILE A 45 -9.81 -1.87 -15.14
CA ILE A 45 -11.11 -1.77 -14.48
C ILE A 45 -11.62 -0.33 -14.58
N PRO A 46 -12.95 -0.12 -14.67
CA PRO A 46 -13.52 1.22 -14.58
C PRO A 46 -13.11 1.92 -13.27
N GLU A 47 -12.92 3.24 -13.34
CA GLU A 47 -12.46 4.03 -12.18
C GLU A 47 -13.43 3.96 -11.01
N THR A 48 -14.73 4.00 -11.28
CA THR A 48 -15.78 3.88 -10.25
C THR A 48 -15.62 2.60 -9.44
N VAL A 49 -15.49 1.46 -10.11
CA VAL A 49 -15.31 0.15 -9.47
C VAL A 49 -14.01 0.09 -8.68
N LYS A 50 -12.92 0.68 -9.21
CA LYS A 50 -11.65 0.78 -8.50
C LYS A 50 -11.77 1.58 -7.19
N ASN A 51 -12.54 2.67 -7.21
CA ASN A 51 -12.73 3.53 -6.05
C ASN A 51 -13.57 2.84 -4.97
N GLU A 52 -14.64 2.15 -5.36
CA GLU A 52 -15.43 1.31 -4.46
C GLU A 52 -14.58 0.22 -3.83
N PHE A 53 -13.79 -0.49 -4.64
CA PHE A 53 -12.90 -1.53 -4.14
C PHE A 53 -11.85 -0.99 -3.15
N LYS A 54 -11.29 0.18 -3.43
CA LYS A 54 -10.38 0.88 -2.49
C LYS A 54 -11.05 1.26 -1.18
N ALA A 55 -12.29 1.76 -1.25
CA ALA A 55 -13.05 2.13 -0.07
C ALA A 55 -13.31 0.90 0.81
N MET A 56 -13.73 -0.21 0.20
CA MET A 56 -13.94 -1.49 0.91
C MET A 56 -12.67 -1.98 1.61
N ALA A 57 -11.54 -1.98 0.89
CA ALA A 57 -10.26 -2.37 1.46
C ALA A 57 -9.86 -1.48 2.66
N SER A 58 -10.11 -0.17 2.53
CA SER A 58 -9.81 0.82 3.59
C SER A 58 -10.68 0.61 4.83
N ILE A 59 -11.97 0.34 4.65
CA ILE A 59 -12.91 0.07 5.76
C ILE A 59 -12.50 -1.20 6.51
N ARG A 60 -12.03 -2.24 5.80
CA ARG A 60 -11.55 -3.49 6.40
C ARG A 60 -10.11 -3.40 6.96
N GLY A 61 -9.42 -2.27 6.77
CA GLY A 61 -8.02 -2.10 7.17
C GLY A 61 -7.04 -3.00 6.39
N GLN A 62 -7.42 -3.42 5.19
CA GLN A 62 -6.64 -4.33 4.34
C GLN A 62 -6.05 -3.61 3.13
N SER A 63 -5.01 -4.19 2.54
CA SER A 63 -4.53 -3.75 1.23
C SER A 63 -5.49 -4.22 0.12
N MET A 64 -5.55 -3.48 -0.99
CA MET A 64 -6.31 -3.89 -2.19
C MET A 64 -5.95 -5.31 -2.65
N ASN A 65 -4.66 -5.68 -2.59
CA ASN A 65 -4.21 -7.00 -3.01
C ASN A 65 -4.71 -8.11 -2.08
N ALA A 66 -4.68 -7.87 -0.76
CA ALA A 66 -5.19 -8.82 0.23
C ALA A 66 -6.70 -9.04 0.06
N LEU A 67 -7.47 -7.96 -0.08
CA LEU A 67 -8.90 -8.04 -0.34
C LEU A 67 -9.20 -8.78 -1.65
N PHE A 68 -8.39 -8.56 -2.69
CA PHE A 68 -8.58 -9.24 -3.97
C PHE A 68 -8.39 -10.75 -3.85
N LEU A 69 -7.34 -11.19 -3.14
CA LEU A 69 -7.08 -12.62 -2.93
C LEU A 69 -8.19 -13.28 -2.10
N GLU A 70 -8.65 -12.63 -1.03
CA GLU A 70 -9.78 -13.09 -0.20
C GLU A 70 -11.04 -13.27 -1.05
N MET A 71 -11.44 -12.25 -1.80
CA MET A 71 -12.61 -12.33 -2.68
C MET A 71 -12.46 -13.38 -3.77
N PHE A 72 -11.23 -13.60 -4.27
CA PHE A 72 -10.98 -14.62 -5.28
C PHE A 72 -11.03 -16.04 -4.72
N GLU A 73 -10.63 -16.24 -3.47
CA GLU A 73 -10.81 -17.51 -2.75
C GLU A 73 -12.28 -17.84 -2.57
N GLU A 74 -13.08 -16.90 -2.07
CA GLU A 74 -14.54 -17.07 -1.94
C GLU A 74 -15.21 -17.36 -3.28
N TYR A 75 -14.77 -16.70 -4.35
CA TYR A 75 -15.29 -16.93 -5.69
C TYR A 75 -15.09 -18.37 -6.17
N LYS A 76 -13.91 -18.98 -5.94
CA LYS A 76 -13.61 -20.37 -6.32
C LYS A 76 -14.41 -21.40 -5.52
N GLU A 77 -14.83 -21.07 -4.32
CA GLU A 77 -15.64 -21.98 -3.50
C GLU A 77 -17.12 -21.93 -3.91
N SER A 78 -17.56 -20.80 -4.45
CA SER A 78 -18.95 -20.54 -4.81
C SER A 78 -19.26 -20.76 -6.29
N HIS A 79 -18.26 -21.02 -7.14
CA HIS A 79 -18.37 -21.26 -8.58
C HIS A 79 -17.36 -22.31 -9.04
#